data_AF-A0A2N6VJL5-F1
#
_entry.id   AF-A0A2N6VJL5-F1
#
_cell.length_a   1.000
_cell.length_b   1.000
_cell.length_c   1.000
_cell.angle_alpha   90.00
_cell.angle_beta   90.00
_cell.angle_gamma   90.00
#
_symmetry.space_group_name_H-M   'P 1'
#
loop_
_entity.id
_entity.type
_entity.pdbx_description
1 polymer ?
#
loop_
_entity_poly.entity_id
_entity_poly.type
_entity_poly.pdbx_seq_one_letter_code
_entity_poly.pdbx_strand_id
1 'polypeptide(L)'
;KRRGMSVSDFSYNTKKGRCPECDGAGSIEVELVFLPGTYTTCPACHGKRYRPEILEVQWNDRSIADVLALTVDEALEVFAEEPKVLRSVEFLHALGLGY
;
A
#
# COMPACT_ATOMS: atom_id res chain seq x y z
N LYS A 1 15.77 -17.32 7.13
CA LYS A 1 16.49 -16.03 7.30
C LYS A 1 16.50 -15.33 5.94
N ARG A 2 15.60 -14.36 5.73
CA ARG A 2 15.10 -13.90 4.42
C ARG A 2 15.83 -12.63 3.94
N ARG A 3 16.48 -12.71 2.77
CA ARG A 3 17.00 -11.63 1.87
C ARG A 3 17.74 -10.39 2.42
N GLY A 4 17.97 -10.24 3.73
CA GLY A 4 18.61 -9.04 4.29
C GLY A 4 17.74 -7.78 4.20
N MET A 5 16.43 -7.95 4.02
CA MET A 5 15.47 -6.85 3.95
C MET A 5 15.22 -6.27 5.34
N SER A 6 15.02 -4.96 5.38
CA SER A 6 14.71 -4.14 6.54
C SER A 6 13.30 -3.59 6.43
N VAL A 7 12.79 -3.00 7.52
CA VAL A 7 11.48 -2.32 7.52
C VAL A 7 11.42 -1.21 6.45
N SER A 8 12.55 -0.55 6.16
CA SER A 8 12.60 0.52 5.17
C SER A 8 12.30 0.07 3.74
N ASP A 9 12.52 -1.22 3.43
CA ASP A 9 12.21 -1.82 2.13
C ASP A 9 10.70 -1.95 1.90
N PHE A 10 9.89 -1.92 2.96
CA PHE A 10 8.43 -1.98 2.92
C PHE A 10 7.76 -0.61 2.99
N SER A 11 8.53 0.48 2.91
CA SER A 11 8.01 1.84 2.88
C SER A 11 8.00 2.39 1.45
N TYR A 12 6.81 2.73 0.93
CA TYR A 12 6.67 3.40 -0.37
C TYR A 12 7.23 4.84 -0.35
N ASN A 13 7.56 5.39 0.82
CA ASN A 13 8.18 6.71 0.94
C ASN A 13 9.71 6.67 0.73
N THR A 14 10.33 5.49 0.74
CA THR A 14 11.78 5.35 0.57
C THR A 14 12.14 4.81 -0.81
N LYS A 15 13.31 5.22 -1.33
CA LYS A 15 13.83 4.73 -2.62
C LYS A 15 14.08 3.20 -2.66
N LYS A 16 14.20 2.57 -1.49
CA LYS A 16 14.48 1.14 -1.37
C LYS A 16 13.31 0.29 -1.84
N GLY A 17 12.11 0.58 -1.33
CA GLY A 17 10.92 -0.21 -1.59
C GLY A 17 10.03 0.29 -2.74
N ARG A 18 9.99 1.60 -2.94
CA ARG A 18 8.99 2.24 -3.80
C ARG A 18 9.20 1.97 -5.28
N CYS A 19 8.10 1.98 -6.02
CA CYS A 19 8.11 2.02 -7.48
C CYS A 19 8.87 3.29 -7.94
N PRO A 20 9.94 3.16 -8.75
CA PRO A 20 10.73 4.31 -9.19
C PRO A 20 10.00 5.20 -10.20
N GLU A 21 8.98 4.67 -10.90
CA GLU A 21 8.24 5.39 -11.94
C GLU A 21 7.30 6.45 -11.36
N CYS A 22 6.58 6.11 -10.28
CA CYS A 22 5.64 7.01 -9.62
C CYS A 22 6.13 7.51 -8.26
N ASP A 23 7.40 7.25 -7.92
CA ASP A 23 7.99 7.56 -6.62
C ASP A 23 7.14 7.09 -5.42
N GLY A 24 6.46 5.96 -5.56
CA GLY A 24 5.59 5.40 -4.52
C GLY A 24 4.21 6.04 -4.39
N ALA A 25 3.83 6.95 -5.29
CA ALA A 25 2.49 7.53 -5.32
C ALA A 25 1.43 6.50 -5.73
N GLY A 26 1.76 5.60 -6.68
CA GLY A 26 0.81 4.66 -7.28
C GLY A 26 0.03 5.25 -8.46
N SER A 27 0.03 6.57 -8.61
CA SER A 27 -0.53 7.32 -9.72
C SER A 27 0.53 8.23 -10.35
N ILE A 28 0.23 8.73 -11.55
CA ILE A 28 1.02 9.73 -12.27
C ILE A 28 0.06 10.85 -12.69
N GLU A 29 0.49 12.10 -12.50
CA GLU A 29 -0.26 13.27 -12.96
C GLU A 29 -0.08 13.45 -14.46
N VAL A 30 -1.18 13.68 -15.15
CA VAL A 30 -1.24 13.98 -16.59
C VAL A 30 -1.74 15.40 -16.73
N GLU A 31 -0.85 16.27 -17.20
CA GLU A 31 -1.21 17.64 -17.53
C GLU A 31 -2.09 17.66 -18.79
N LEU A 32 -3.20 18.36 -18.68
CA LEU A 32 -4.13 18.58 -19.77
C LEU A 32 -4.02 20.05 -20.19
N VAL A 33 -3.83 20.30 -21.47
CA VAL A 33 -3.48 21.64 -22.00
C VAL A 33 -4.48 22.74 -21.59
N PHE A 34 -5.75 22.39 -21.39
CA PHE A 34 -6.83 23.33 -21.11
C PHE A 34 -7.70 22.97 -19.89
N LEU A 35 -7.33 21.92 -19.14
CA LEU A 35 -8.11 21.42 -18.01
C LEU A 35 -7.17 21.23 -16.80
N PRO A 36 -7.71 21.19 -15.57
CA PRO A 36 -6.93 20.74 -14.42
C PRO A 36 -6.30 19.37 -14.72
N GLY A 37 -5.07 19.18 -14.27
CA GLY A 37 -4.38 17.90 -14.36
C GLY A 37 -5.23 16.77 -13.77
N THR A 38 -5.14 15.60 -14.37
CA THR A 38 -5.80 14.39 -13.88
C THR A 38 -4.77 13.35 -13.47
N TYR A 39 -5.14 12.46 -12.56
CA TYR A 39 -4.28 11.36 -12.15
C TYR A 39 -4.68 10.09 -12.88
N THR A 40 -3.70 9.39 -13.43
CA THR A 40 -3.87 8.03 -13.94
C THR A 40 -3.10 7.05 -13.09
N THR A 41 -3.53 5.80 -13.06
CA THR A 41 -2.81 4.72 -12.37
C THR A 41 -1.43 4.55 -13.01
N CYS A 42 -0.39 4.42 -12.18
CA CYS A 42 0.97 4.20 -12.66
C CYS A 42 1.04 2.90 -13.50
N PRO A 43 1.53 2.95 -14.76
CA PRO A 43 1.55 1.78 -15.64
C PRO A 43 2.60 0.74 -15.20
N ALA A 44 3.61 1.14 -14.43
CA ALA A 44 4.70 0.24 -14.01
C ALA A 44 4.32 -0.62 -12.79
N CYS A 45 3.62 -0.05 -11.81
CA CYS A 45 3.22 -0.79 -10.59
C CYS A 45 1.72 -1.08 -10.52
N HIS A 46 0.91 -0.58 -11.46
CA HIS A 46 -0.54 -0.73 -11.48
C HIS A 46 -1.20 -0.32 -10.16
N GLY A 47 -0.75 0.80 -9.58
CA GLY A 47 -1.27 1.31 -8.30
C GLY A 47 -0.68 0.65 -7.06
N LYS A 48 0.15 -0.40 -7.19
CA LYS A 48 0.71 -1.13 -6.04
C LYS A 48 1.83 -0.39 -5.30
N ARG A 49 2.37 0.72 -5.83
CA ARG A 49 3.35 1.61 -5.17
C ARG A 49 4.75 1.04 -4.89
N TYR A 50 4.96 -0.27 -5.02
CA TYR A 50 6.21 -0.95 -4.68
C TYR A 50 6.92 -1.57 -5.89
N ARG A 51 8.20 -1.89 -5.73
CA ARG A 51 8.95 -2.74 -6.67
C ARG A 51 8.47 -4.19 -6.62
N PRO A 52 8.57 -4.96 -7.72
CA PRO A 52 8.16 -6.36 -7.76
C PRO A 52 8.80 -7.22 -6.65
N GLU A 53 10.09 -7.01 -6.35
CA GLU A 53 10.80 -7.81 -5.35
C GLU A 53 10.25 -7.65 -3.92
N ILE A 54 9.59 -6.53 -3.62
CA ILE A 54 8.92 -6.28 -2.33
C ILE A 54 7.59 -7.03 -2.28
N LEU A 55 6.88 -7.11 -3.41
CA LEU A 55 5.59 -7.78 -3.52
C LEU A 55 5.70 -9.31 -3.44
N GLU A 56 6.87 -9.87 -3.70
CA GLU A 56 7.15 -11.30 -3.51
C GLU A 56 7.15 -11.71 -2.02
N VAL A 57 7.31 -10.76 -1.10
CA VAL A 57 7.29 -11.04 0.33
C VAL A 57 5.86 -11.04 0.82
N GLN A 58 5.42 -12.20 1.28
CA GLN A 58 4.08 -12.41 1.80
C GLN A 58 4.06 -12.61 3.31
N TRP A 59 2.99 -12.11 3.92
CA TRP A 59 2.56 -12.37 5.29
C TRP A 59 1.11 -12.84 5.23
N ASN A 60 0.82 -14.03 5.74
CA ASN A 60 -0.51 -14.66 5.66
C ASN A 60 -1.07 -14.64 4.22
N ASP A 61 -0.26 -15.11 3.26
CA ASP A 61 -0.58 -15.17 1.82
C ASP A 61 -0.90 -13.82 1.15
N ARG A 62 -0.58 -12.70 1.82
CA ARG A 62 -0.79 -11.33 1.32
C ARG A 62 0.55 -10.61 1.20
N SER A 63 0.79 -9.97 0.05
CA SER A 63 1.87 -8.99 -0.07
C SER A 63 1.51 -7.69 0.67
N ILE A 64 2.48 -6.80 0.86
CA ILE A 64 2.21 -5.49 1.45
C ILE A 64 1.18 -4.67 0.65
N ALA A 65 1.15 -4.80 -0.68
CA ALA A 65 0.16 -4.12 -1.50
C ALA A 65 -1.25 -4.69 -1.27
N ASP A 66 -1.36 -6.00 -1.05
CA ASP A 66 -2.65 -6.64 -0.77
C ASP A 66 -3.17 -6.22 0.61
N VAL A 67 -2.28 -6.07 1.60
CA VAL A 67 -2.62 -5.54 2.93
C VAL A 67 -3.10 -4.09 2.86
N LEU A 68 -2.44 -3.24 2.07
CA LEU A 68 -2.83 -1.84 1.89
C LEU A 68 -4.10 -1.66 1.04
N ALA A 69 -4.54 -2.70 0.34
CA ALA A 69 -5.78 -2.71 -0.45
C ALA A 69 -6.99 -3.19 0.35
N LEU A 70 -6.80 -3.66 1.60
CA LEU A 70 -7.91 -4.05 2.46
C LEU A 70 -8.75 -2.83 2.82
N THR A 71 -10.06 -3.02 2.80
CA THR A 71 -11.00 -2.15 3.50
C THR A 71 -10.77 -2.23 5.01
N VAL A 72 -11.29 -1.26 5.77
CA VAL A 72 -11.20 -1.31 7.23
C VAL A 72 -11.92 -2.54 7.80
N ASP A 73 -13.04 -2.93 7.19
CA ASP A 73 -13.79 -4.13 7.59
C ASP A 73 -12.97 -5.42 7.39
N GLU A 74 -12.35 -5.59 6.22
CA GLU A 74 -11.46 -6.75 5.97
C GLU A 74 -10.21 -6.70 6.87
N ALA A 75 -9.69 -5.51 7.15
CA ALA A 75 -8.54 -5.34 8.02
C ALA A 75 -8.83 -5.77 9.47
N LEU A 76 -10.06 -5.63 9.97
CA LEU A 76 -10.44 -6.14 11.30
C LEU A 76 -10.25 -7.65 11.38
N GLU A 77 -10.67 -8.39 10.35
CA GLU A 77 -10.52 -9.84 10.30
C GLU A 77 -9.05 -10.24 10.15
N VAL A 78 -8.31 -9.58 9.24
CA VAL A 78 -6.90 -9.91 8.95
C VAL A 78 -5.99 -9.62 10.14
N PHE A 79 -6.27 -8.57 10.92
CA PHE A 79 -5.44 -8.16 12.06
C PHE A 79 -6.03 -8.56 13.43
N ALA A 80 -6.99 -9.48 13.49
CA ALA A 80 -7.63 -9.93 14.73
C ALA A 80 -6.62 -10.43 15.79
N GLU A 81 -5.52 -11.04 15.35
CA GLU A 81 -4.46 -11.55 16.23
C GLU A 81 -3.30 -10.56 16.47
N GLU A 82 -3.41 -9.31 15.99
CA GLU A 82 -2.37 -8.28 16.07
C GLU A 82 -2.86 -7.05 16.86
N PRO A 83 -2.85 -7.08 18.22
CA PRO A 83 -3.51 -6.08 19.07
C PRO A 83 -3.05 -4.64 18.85
N LYS A 84 -1.79 -4.45 18.42
CA LYS A 84 -1.23 -3.12 18.17
C LYS A 84 -1.83 -2.45 16.93
N VAL A 85 -2.17 -3.23 15.92
CA VAL A 85 -2.79 -2.74 14.68
C VAL A 85 -4.30 -2.68 14.87
N LEU A 86 -4.88 -3.75 15.44
CA LEU A 86 -6.32 -3.90 15.63
C LEU A 86 -6.96 -2.69 16.31
N ARG A 87 -6.34 -2.17 17.38
CA ARG A 87 -6.85 -0.98 18.10
C ARG A 87 -7.09 0.24 17.19
N SER A 88 -6.20 0.47 16.23
CA SER A 88 -6.34 1.60 15.29
C SER A 88 -7.43 1.33 14.26
N VAL A 89 -7.54 0.08 13.78
CA VAL A 89 -8.56 -0.34 12.81
C VAL A 89 -9.96 -0.31 13.44
N GLU A 90 -10.11 -0.81 14.67
CA GLU A 90 -11.36 -0.74 15.45
C GLU A 90 -11.86 0.69 15.62
N PHE A 91 -10.95 1.64 15.84
CA PHE A 91 -11.30 3.04 15.95
C PHE A 91 -11.83 3.61 14.62
N LEU A 92 -11.18 3.32 13.49
CA LEU A 92 -11.66 3.72 12.17
C LEU A 92 -13.04 3.13 11.87
N HIS A 93 -13.23 1.85 12.19
CA HIS A 93 -14.52 1.17 12.05
C HIS A 93 -15.60 1.81 12.92
N ALA A 94 -15.31 2.14 14.18
CA ALA A 94 -16.25 2.80 15.09
C ALA A 94 -16.71 4.19 14.61
N LEU A 95 -15.92 4.85 13.75
CA LEU A 95 -16.29 6.11 13.09
C LEU A 95 -17.14 5.92 11.83
N GLY A 96 -17.42 4.67 11.43
CA GLY A 96 -18.16 4.33 10.22
C GLY A 96 -17.34 4.37 8.93
N LEU A 97 -16.00 4.26 9.03
CA LEU A 97 -15.08 4.28 7.88
C LEU A 97 -14.72 2.86 7.40
N GLY A 98 -15.70 1.95 7.36
CA GLY A 98 -15.50 0.52 7.05
C GLY A 98 -15.08 0.21 5.60
N TYR A 99 -15.30 1.15 4.68
CA TYR A 99 -15.25 0.96 3.22
C TYR A 99 -13.88 1.24 2.56
#